data_AF-A0A7W1HHK8-F1
#
_entry.id   AF-A0A7W1HHK8-F1
#
_cell.length_a   1.000
_cell.length_b   1.000
_cell.length_c   1.000
_cell.angle_alpha   90.00
_cell.angle_beta   90.00
_cell.angle_gamma   90.00
#
_symmetry.space_group_name_H-M   'P 1'
#
loop_
_entity.id
_entity.type
_entity.pdbx_description
1 polymer ?
#
loop_
_entity_poly.entity_id
_entity_poly.type
_entity_poly.pdbx_seq_one_letter_code
_entity_poly.pdbx_strand_id
1 'polypeptide(L)'
;MKKGSALADTDIKTYLGLFKDYQPLSTAFDEFFNKEFPVDPNLQKIIRFFDQLPFDHFKFLHELAHGLFRQRGITFNVYSNQDGQEKIFPFDLIPRVICNDEWRKVERGLEQRIQALNAFLLDIYSKQQILKDGAIPKDIVLSSTGYLPQLRGIKPPGGIYLNIAGIDLIRENDSLTVLEDNLKVPSGVSYVLENRRISKQLFPGIFSEVPILGTDDYPLQLKKTLLEGVSSNISDPLLVLLTPGPFNSAYFEHVYLSHRMGCPLVQNSDLIVDNEIVYLKTLKGLKRVDVIYRRTDDEFIDPTFFNPQSLLGVPGLISAYSKGNVILANALGNGVADDKAVYPYVPDMIRYYLNEEPILPQVETYA
;
A
#
# COMPACT_ATOMS: atom_id res chain seq x y z
N MET A 1 -62.69 9.56 0.85
CA MET A 1 -62.08 8.24 1.06
C MET A 1 -60.60 8.32 0.74
N LYS A 2 -59.76 8.47 1.76
CA LYS A 2 -58.30 8.40 1.64
C LYS A 2 -57.92 6.93 1.57
N LYS A 3 -57.33 6.48 0.45
CA LYS A 3 -56.65 5.17 0.39
C LYS A 3 -55.29 5.34 1.05
N GLY A 4 -55.15 4.80 2.26
CA GLY A 4 -53.85 4.56 2.87
C GLY A 4 -53.18 3.40 2.13
N SER A 5 -52.00 3.65 1.58
CA SER A 5 -51.09 2.58 1.19
C SER A 5 -50.51 1.99 2.47
N ALA A 6 -50.89 0.76 2.79
CA ALA A 6 -50.17 -0.06 3.75
C ALA A 6 -48.74 -0.21 3.23
N LEU A 7 -47.79 0.45 3.90
CA LEU A 7 -46.39 0.06 3.84
C LEU A 7 -46.33 -1.37 4.35
N ALA A 8 -45.92 -2.27 3.47
CA ALA A 8 -45.69 -3.67 3.82
C ALA A 8 -44.59 -3.72 4.89
N ASP A 9 -44.92 -4.30 6.03
CA ASP A 9 -43.98 -4.82 7.01
C ASP A 9 -42.94 -5.69 6.29
N THR A 10 -41.76 -5.13 6.03
CA THR A 10 -40.58 -5.89 5.64
C THR A 10 -40.08 -6.63 6.88
N ASP A 11 -40.18 -7.96 6.86
CA ASP A 11 -39.62 -8.90 7.84
C ASP A 11 -38.21 -8.48 8.28
N ILE A 12 -38.10 -7.82 9.43
CA ILE A 12 -36.84 -7.68 10.16
C ILE A 12 -36.48 -9.11 10.60
N LYS A 13 -35.54 -9.76 9.91
CA LYS A 13 -34.90 -10.97 10.43
C LYS A 13 -34.21 -10.57 11.73
N THR A 14 -34.82 -10.91 12.86
CA THR A 14 -34.25 -10.70 14.19
C THR A 14 -32.99 -11.55 14.30
N TYR A 15 -31.82 -10.91 14.30
CA TYR A 15 -30.56 -11.56 14.66
C TYR A 15 -30.66 -12.03 16.12
N LEU A 16 -30.32 -13.28 16.38
CA LEU A 16 -30.51 -13.89 17.71
C LEU A 16 -29.19 -14.12 18.46
N GLY A 17 -28.04 -13.94 17.79
CA GLY A 17 -26.73 -14.17 18.39
C GLY A 17 -25.87 -12.91 18.42
N LEU A 18 -24.66 -12.98 17.85
CA LEU A 18 -23.62 -11.95 18.05
C LEU A 18 -24.09 -10.53 17.69
N PHE A 19 -24.97 -10.38 16.70
CA PHE A 19 -25.43 -9.08 16.21
C PHE A 19 -26.79 -8.64 16.77
N LYS A 20 -27.36 -9.38 17.73
CA LYS A 20 -28.71 -9.14 18.26
C LYS A 20 -28.96 -7.69 18.69
N ASP A 21 -27.99 -7.08 19.39
CA ASP A 21 -28.11 -5.73 19.95
C ASP A 21 -27.35 -4.69 19.09
N TYR A 22 -26.85 -5.08 17.91
CA TYR A 22 -26.12 -4.18 17.03
C TYR A 22 -27.08 -3.25 16.30
N GLN A 23 -26.81 -1.94 16.37
CA GLN A 23 -27.57 -0.92 15.66
C GLN A 23 -26.62 -0.15 14.74
N PRO A 24 -26.80 -0.25 13.40
CA PRO A 24 -26.07 0.57 12.46
C PRO A 24 -26.27 2.05 12.74
N LEU A 25 -25.23 2.84 12.57
CA LEU A 25 -25.33 4.30 12.69
C LEU A 25 -26.16 4.85 11.53
N SER A 26 -27.19 5.64 11.82
CA SER A 26 -28.07 6.23 10.81
C SER A 26 -27.38 7.21 9.86
N THR A 27 -26.19 7.69 10.24
CA THR A 27 -25.40 8.68 9.51
C THR A 27 -24.22 8.09 8.73
N ALA A 28 -23.99 6.77 8.81
CA ALA A 28 -22.82 6.13 8.21
C ALA A 28 -23.21 4.91 7.38
N PHE A 29 -22.38 4.62 6.38
CA PHE A 29 -22.54 3.40 5.60
C PHE A 29 -22.03 2.20 6.41
N ASP A 30 -22.88 1.19 6.57
CA ASP A 30 -22.56 -0.09 7.22
C ASP A 30 -22.32 -1.21 6.20
N GLU A 31 -21.15 -1.85 6.23
CA GLU A 31 -20.77 -2.89 5.26
C GLU A 31 -21.61 -4.18 5.36
N PHE A 32 -22.21 -4.47 6.51
CA PHE A 32 -22.96 -5.69 6.77
C PHE A 32 -24.47 -5.47 6.68
N PHE A 33 -24.94 -4.30 7.13
CA PHE A 33 -26.35 -4.04 7.41
C PHE A 33 -26.95 -2.87 6.64
N ASN A 34 -26.18 -2.17 5.79
CA ASN A 34 -26.72 -1.09 4.97
C ASN A 34 -27.33 -1.61 3.65
N LYS A 35 -28.34 -0.90 3.17
CA LYS A 35 -29.32 -1.26 2.12
C LYS A 35 -30.33 -2.34 2.54
N GLU A 36 -31.52 -2.28 1.96
CA GLU A 36 -32.56 -3.31 2.02
C GLU A 36 -31.95 -4.68 1.65
N PHE A 37 -31.47 -5.41 2.66
CA PHE A 37 -30.72 -6.67 2.59
C PHE A 37 -29.40 -6.62 1.78
N PRO A 38 -28.33 -7.30 2.25
CA PRO A 38 -27.27 -7.66 1.33
C PRO A 38 -27.85 -8.65 0.31
N VAL A 39 -27.95 -8.23 -0.96
CA VAL A 39 -28.37 -9.07 -2.08
C VAL A 39 -27.36 -10.20 -2.34
N ASP A 40 -26.10 -10.02 -1.92
CA ASP A 40 -25.03 -11.01 -2.10
C ASP A 40 -25.19 -12.22 -1.17
N PRO A 41 -25.43 -13.44 -1.72
CA PRO A 41 -25.55 -14.66 -0.93
C PRO A 41 -24.31 -15.00 -0.11
N ASN A 42 -23.11 -14.58 -0.54
CA ASN A 42 -21.86 -14.83 0.17
C ASN A 42 -21.73 -13.95 1.41
N LEU A 43 -22.08 -12.66 1.31
CA LEU A 43 -22.13 -11.77 2.47
C LEU A 43 -23.14 -12.29 3.50
N GLN A 44 -24.29 -12.78 3.07
CA GLN A 44 -25.26 -13.43 3.96
C GLN A 44 -24.71 -14.68 4.67
N LYS A 45 -23.84 -15.47 4.03
CA LYS A 45 -23.18 -16.62 4.68
C LYS A 45 -22.21 -16.14 5.77
N ILE A 46 -21.41 -15.12 5.47
CA ILE A 46 -20.47 -14.53 6.44
C ILE A 46 -21.22 -13.97 7.65
N ILE A 47 -22.26 -13.15 7.42
CA ILE A 47 -23.07 -12.58 8.50
C ILE A 47 -23.70 -13.69 9.34
N ARG A 48 -24.31 -14.70 8.71
CA ARG A 48 -24.91 -15.83 9.44
C ARG A 48 -23.90 -16.62 10.25
N PHE A 49 -22.70 -16.85 9.70
CA PHE A 49 -21.63 -17.54 10.43
C PHE A 49 -21.30 -16.79 11.71
N PHE A 50 -21.05 -15.48 11.63
CA PHE A 50 -20.71 -14.67 12.81
C PHE A 50 -21.89 -14.52 13.79
N ASP A 51 -23.12 -14.35 13.29
CA ASP A 51 -24.30 -14.25 14.15
C ASP A 51 -24.54 -15.54 14.94
N GLN A 52 -24.21 -16.71 14.39
CA GLN A 52 -24.36 -18.00 15.07
C GLN A 52 -23.28 -18.29 16.10
N LEU A 53 -22.20 -17.50 16.17
CA LEU A 53 -21.15 -17.70 17.18
C LEU A 53 -21.63 -17.24 18.56
N PRO A 54 -21.57 -18.12 19.59
CA PRO A 54 -21.78 -17.68 20.96
C PRO A 54 -20.75 -16.62 21.36
N PHE A 55 -21.18 -15.60 22.09
CA PHE A 55 -20.31 -14.48 22.50
C PHE A 55 -19.04 -14.94 23.24
N ASP A 56 -19.16 -15.91 24.14
CA ASP A 56 -18.00 -16.47 24.85
C ASP A 56 -16.99 -17.15 23.90
N HIS A 57 -17.49 -17.80 22.85
CA HIS A 57 -16.63 -18.40 21.83
C HIS A 57 -15.96 -17.33 20.97
N PHE A 58 -16.68 -16.27 20.60
CA PHE A 58 -16.09 -15.12 19.90
C PHE A 58 -14.96 -14.47 20.72
N LYS A 59 -15.20 -14.25 22.02
CA LYS A 59 -14.17 -13.74 22.94
C LYS A 59 -12.97 -14.68 23.04
N PHE A 60 -13.18 -15.98 23.12
CA PHE A 60 -12.09 -16.97 23.10
C PHE A 60 -11.26 -16.88 21.81
N LEU A 61 -11.90 -16.79 20.64
CA LEU A 61 -11.21 -16.63 19.36
C LEU A 61 -10.43 -15.31 19.29
N HIS A 62 -10.95 -14.25 19.89
CA HIS A 62 -10.27 -12.96 19.96
C HIS A 62 -8.96 -13.08 20.77
N GLU A 63 -9.02 -13.66 21.97
CA GLU A 63 -7.81 -13.90 22.79
C GLU A 63 -6.81 -14.84 22.09
N LEU A 64 -7.30 -15.87 21.40
CA LEU A 64 -6.46 -16.76 20.60
C LEU A 64 -5.77 -16.00 19.46
N ALA A 65 -6.48 -15.11 18.76
CA ALA A 65 -5.90 -14.26 17.72
C ALA A 65 -4.78 -13.39 18.31
N HIS A 66 -5.03 -12.66 19.40
CA HIS A 66 -4.01 -11.86 20.07
C HIS A 66 -2.78 -12.68 20.48
N GLY A 67 -2.98 -13.90 20.98
CA GLY A 67 -1.90 -14.84 21.27
C GLY A 67 -1.07 -15.21 20.03
N LEU A 68 -1.72 -15.48 18.89
CA LEU A 68 -1.06 -15.78 17.61
C LEU A 68 -0.27 -14.57 17.07
N PHE A 69 -0.83 -13.36 17.16
CA PHE A 69 -0.13 -12.14 16.78
C PHE A 69 1.13 -11.93 17.61
N ARG A 70 1.02 -12.11 18.94
CA ARG A 70 2.15 -11.99 19.87
C ARG A 70 3.23 -13.04 19.59
N GLN A 71 2.85 -14.29 19.37
CA GLN A 71 3.78 -15.39 19.07
C GLN A 71 4.56 -15.16 17.76
N ARG A 72 3.92 -14.53 16.77
CA ARG A 72 4.54 -14.24 15.46
C ARG A 72 5.33 -12.93 15.43
N GLY A 73 5.37 -12.18 16.53
CA GLY A 73 6.04 -10.89 16.58
C GLY A 73 5.39 -9.86 15.65
N ILE A 74 4.08 -9.97 15.39
CA ILE A 74 3.35 -8.98 14.59
C ILE A 74 3.06 -7.78 15.50
N THR A 75 4.09 -6.95 15.67
CA THR A 75 4.07 -5.78 16.54
C THR A 75 4.23 -4.50 15.73
N PHE A 76 3.87 -3.38 16.33
CA PHE A 76 4.18 -2.05 15.83
C PHE A 76 4.86 -1.24 16.94
N ASN A 77 5.88 -0.47 16.57
CA ASN A 77 6.55 0.42 17.51
C ASN A 77 5.74 1.71 17.68
N VAL A 78 5.29 1.97 18.90
CA VAL A 78 4.63 3.22 19.27
C VAL A 78 5.65 4.16 19.89
N TYR A 79 6.19 5.09 19.10
CA TYR A 79 7.17 6.08 19.58
C TYR A 79 6.57 7.13 20.52
N SER A 80 5.26 7.12 20.79
CA SER A 80 4.63 8.13 21.65
C SER A 80 4.89 7.96 23.15
N ASN A 81 5.46 6.82 23.59
CA ASN A 81 5.80 6.60 25.00
C ASN A 81 7.29 6.27 25.14
N GLN A 82 7.96 6.89 26.12
CA GLN A 82 9.39 6.74 26.44
C GLN A 82 9.84 5.30 26.79
N ASP A 83 8.94 4.32 26.76
CA ASP A 83 9.22 2.93 27.16
C ASP A 83 9.46 1.95 26.00
N GLY A 84 9.37 2.38 24.74
CA GLY A 84 9.70 1.51 23.60
C GLY A 84 8.92 0.17 23.57
N GLN A 85 7.75 0.12 24.20
CA GLN A 85 6.98 -1.12 24.33
C GLN A 85 6.36 -1.47 22.98
N GLU A 86 6.80 -2.59 22.41
CA GLU A 86 6.15 -3.22 21.27
C GLU A 86 4.67 -3.50 21.61
N LYS A 87 3.75 -2.91 20.84
CA LYS A 87 2.32 -3.22 20.96
C LYS A 87 1.93 -4.21 19.87
N ILE A 88 1.07 -5.15 20.22
CA ILE A 88 0.42 -6.03 19.23
C ILE A 88 -0.45 -5.17 18.32
N PHE A 89 -0.33 -5.37 17.02
CA PHE A 89 -1.22 -4.74 16.05
C PHE A 89 -2.69 -5.12 16.36
N PRO A 90 -3.60 -4.15 16.56
CA PRO A 90 -5.00 -4.46 16.86
C PRO A 90 -5.63 -5.30 15.74
N PHE A 91 -6.31 -6.37 16.12
CA PHE A 91 -6.96 -7.28 15.18
C PHE A 91 -8.42 -7.48 15.58
N ASP A 92 -9.32 -7.13 14.66
CA ASP A 92 -10.74 -7.43 14.78
C ASP A 92 -11.06 -8.73 14.03
N LEU A 93 -11.92 -9.56 14.62
CA LEU A 93 -12.34 -10.83 14.02
C LEU A 93 -13.37 -10.64 12.90
N ILE A 94 -14.13 -9.55 12.95
CA ILE A 94 -15.16 -9.23 11.95
C ILE A 94 -14.46 -8.65 10.71
N PRO A 95 -14.49 -9.35 9.56
CA PRO A 95 -13.81 -8.89 8.38
C PRO A 95 -14.56 -7.73 7.74
N ARG A 96 -13.82 -6.80 7.13
CA ARG A 96 -14.39 -5.89 6.14
C ARG A 96 -14.53 -6.60 4.80
N VAL A 97 -15.77 -6.83 4.37
CA VAL A 97 -16.08 -7.55 3.13
C VAL A 97 -16.32 -6.55 2.02
N ILE A 98 -15.63 -6.71 0.89
CA ILE A 98 -15.84 -5.94 -0.34
C ILE A 98 -16.27 -6.93 -1.42
N CYS A 99 -17.38 -6.64 -2.09
CA CYS A 99 -17.91 -7.50 -3.14
C CYS A 99 -17.02 -7.45 -4.39
N ASN A 100 -16.93 -8.55 -5.13
CA ASN A 100 -16.02 -8.67 -6.27
C ASN A 100 -16.29 -7.64 -7.39
N ASP A 101 -17.55 -7.32 -7.67
CA ASP A 101 -17.89 -6.35 -8.71
C ASP A 101 -17.48 -4.92 -8.32
N GLU A 102 -17.60 -4.58 -7.03
CA GLU A 102 -17.07 -3.33 -6.50
C GLU A 102 -15.54 -3.31 -6.57
N TRP A 103 -14.89 -4.40 -6.13
CA TRP A 103 -13.43 -4.52 -6.17
C TRP A 103 -12.86 -4.40 -7.59
N ARG A 104 -13.52 -4.98 -8.61
CA ARG A 104 -13.10 -4.85 -10.01
C ARG A 104 -13.14 -3.41 -10.52
N LYS A 105 -14.11 -2.61 -10.06
CA LYS A 105 -14.14 -1.17 -10.38
C LYS A 105 -12.98 -0.44 -9.69
N VAL A 106 -12.72 -0.77 -8.42
CA VAL A 106 -11.61 -0.22 -7.65
C VAL A 106 -10.28 -0.54 -8.32
N GLU A 107 -10.00 -1.81 -8.60
CA GLU A 107 -8.78 -2.29 -9.26
C GLU A 107 -8.48 -1.51 -10.55
N ARG A 108 -9.46 -1.42 -11.47
CA ARG A 108 -9.33 -0.66 -12.71
C ARG A 108 -9.03 0.83 -12.48
N GLY A 109 -9.69 1.43 -11.49
CA GLY A 109 -9.47 2.85 -11.19
C GLY A 109 -8.14 3.12 -10.49
N LEU A 110 -7.65 2.19 -9.67
CA LEU A 110 -6.30 2.26 -9.09
C LEU A 110 -5.23 2.12 -10.18
N GLU A 111 -5.40 1.18 -11.12
CA GLU A 111 -4.50 1.03 -12.27
C GLU A 111 -4.43 2.33 -13.09
N GLN A 112 -5.58 2.91 -13.44
CA GLN A 112 -5.67 4.19 -14.15
C GLN A 112 -4.96 5.32 -13.38
N ARG A 113 -5.26 5.45 -12.08
CA ARG A 113 -4.69 6.50 -11.23
C ARG A 113 -3.16 6.38 -11.14
N ILE A 114 -2.64 5.17 -10.93
CA ILE A 114 -1.20 4.90 -10.82
C ILE A 114 -0.50 5.19 -12.17
N GLN A 115 -1.12 4.85 -13.30
CA GLN A 115 -0.58 5.19 -14.63
C GLN A 115 -0.45 6.70 -14.82
N ALA A 116 -1.50 7.47 -14.46
CA ALA A 116 -1.48 8.92 -14.54
C ALA A 116 -0.43 9.56 -13.62
N LEU A 117 -0.32 9.08 -12.37
CA LEU A 117 0.69 9.55 -11.40
C LEU A 117 2.12 9.22 -11.85
N ASN A 118 2.34 8.04 -12.45
CA ASN A 118 3.65 7.69 -13.00
C ASN A 118 4.00 8.58 -14.20
N ALA A 119 3.04 8.88 -15.08
CA ALA A 119 3.23 9.81 -16.19
C ALA A 119 3.50 11.24 -15.71
N PHE A 120 2.83 11.68 -14.65
CA PHE A 120 3.10 12.96 -13.99
C PHE A 120 4.53 13.04 -13.49
N LEU A 121 5.01 12.05 -12.74
CA LEU A 121 6.39 12.02 -12.24
C LEU A 121 7.42 12.04 -13.38
N LEU A 122 7.19 11.27 -14.44
CA LEU A 122 8.02 11.30 -15.65
C LEU A 122 8.08 12.70 -16.28
N ASP A 123 6.95 13.39 -16.38
CA ASP A 123 6.91 14.73 -16.96
C ASP A 123 7.57 15.78 -16.07
N ILE A 124 7.28 15.77 -14.76
CA ILE A 124 7.79 16.76 -13.80
C ILE A 124 9.32 16.74 -13.71
N TYR A 125 9.93 15.55 -13.77
CA TYR A 125 11.39 15.40 -13.77
C TYR A 125 12.03 15.52 -15.16
N SER A 126 11.23 15.75 -16.22
CA SER A 126 11.72 15.94 -17.58
C SER A 126 11.27 17.27 -18.20
N LYS A 127 10.27 17.26 -19.09
CA LYS A 127 9.86 18.38 -19.94
C LYS A 127 8.90 19.33 -19.24
N GLN A 128 8.23 18.90 -18.17
CA GLN A 128 7.23 19.67 -17.42
C GLN A 128 6.13 20.22 -18.34
N GLN A 129 5.66 19.39 -19.27
CA GLN A 129 4.67 19.76 -20.27
C GLN A 129 3.31 20.10 -19.65
N ILE A 130 2.84 19.33 -18.66
CA ILE A 130 1.58 19.60 -17.94
C ILE A 130 1.58 20.98 -17.27
N LEU A 131 2.75 21.45 -16.82
CA LEU A 131 2.93 22.78 -16.23
C LEU A 131 3.00 23.87 -17.30
N LYS A 132 3.63 23.59 -18.44
CA LYS A 132 3.74 24.53 -19.57
C LYS A 132 2.40 24.78 -20.24
N ASP A 133 1.57 23.76 -20.31
CA ASP A 133 0.23 23.81 -20.89
C ASP A 133 -0.80 24.38 -19.91
N GLY A 134 -0.40 24.64 -18.67
CA GLY A 134 -1.24 25.27 -17.65
C GLY A 134 -2.35 24.37 -17.10
N ALA A 135 -2.26 23.05 -17.30
CA ALA A 135 -3.23 22.09 -16.78
C ALA A 135 -3.15 21.97 -15.25
N ILE A 136 -1.99 22.24 -14.65
CA ILE A 136 -1.79 22.33 -13.20
C ILE A 136 -0.95 23.57 -12.87
N PRO A 137 -1.27 24.32 -11.79
CA PRO A 137 -0.46 25.46 -11.36
C PRO A 137 0.99 25.05 -11.06
N LYS A 138 1.92 25.66 -11.80
CA LYS A 138 3.37 25.43 -11.66
C LYS A 138 3.87 25.70 -10.24
N ASP A 139 3.36 26.74 -9.60
CA ASP A 139 3.84 27.15 -8.28
C ASP A 139 3.53 26.09 -7.22
N ILE A 140 2.33 25.48 -7.26
CA ILE A 140 1.96 24.38 -6.34
C ILE A 140 2.92 23.19 -6.47
N VAL A 141 3.23 22.78 -7.70
CA VAL A 141 4.10 21.62 -7.94
C VAL A 141 5.56 21.92 -7.58
N LEU A 142 6.08 23.07 -8.00
CA LEU A 142 7.50 23.38 -7.82
C LEU A 142 7.84 23.93 -6.42
N SER A 143 6.85 24.38 -5.63
CA SER A 143 7.05 24.75 -4.23
C SER A 143 6.86 23.58 -3.25
N SER A 144 6.36 22.43 -3.72
CA SER A 144 6.20 21.24 -2.88
C SER A 144 7.53 20.84 -2.25
N THR A 145 7.52 20.51 -0.96
CA THR A 145 8.70 19.95 -0.27
C THR A 145 9.06 18.56 -0.78
N GLY A 146 8.12 17.87 -1.43
CA GLY A 146 8.34 16.60 -2.10
C GLY A 146 8.99 16.73 -3.49
N TYR A 147 9.05 17.93 -4.06
CA TYR A 147 9.74 18.16 -5.33
C TYR A 147 11.25 18.32 -5.13
N LEU A 148 12.01 17.40 -5.73
CA LEU A 148 13.47 17.34 -5.64
C LEU A 148 14.15 17.82 -6.95
N PRO A 149 14.41 19.12 -7.15
CA PRO A 149 14.90 19.65 -8.42
C PRO A 149 16.23 19.05 -8.89
N GLN A 150 17.05 18.53 -7.97
CA GLN A 150 18.33 17.87 -8.26
C GLN A 150 18.15 16.56 -9.07
N LEU A 151 16.96 15.95 -9.01
CA LEU A 151 16.65 14.72 -9.76
C LEU A 151 16.24 14.98 -11.21
N ARG A 152 16.11 16.25 -11.64
CA ARG A 152 15.75 16.56 -13.03
C ARG A 152 16.76 15.95 -14.01
N GLY A 153 16.23 15.24 -15.01
CA GLY A 153 17.03 14.54 -16.01
C GLY A 153 17.55 13.16 -15.59
N ILE A 154 17.45 12.79 -14.30
CA ILE A 154 17.69 11.43 -13.82
C ILE A 154 16.39 10.64 -14.04
N LYS A 155 16.45 9.60 -14.89
CA LYS A 155 15.28 8.78 -15.21
C LYS A 155 15.42 7.38 -14.61
N PRO A 156 14.39 6.85 -13.95
CA PRO A 156 14.38 5.44 -13.57
C PRO A 156 14.49 4.56 -14.81
N PRO A 157 15.20 3.41 -14.73
CA PRO A 157 15.14 2.38 -15.76
C PRO A 157 13.68 2.02 -16.09
N GLY A 158 13.35 1.95 -17.38
CA GLY A 158 11.98 1.69 -17.85
C GLY A 158 10.97 2.82 -17.64
N GLY A 159 11.37 3.96 -17.04
CA GLY A 159 10.47 5.07 -16.77
C GLY A 159 9.42 4.79 -15.67
N ILE A 160 9.67 3.79 -14.82
CA ILE A 160 8.77 3.40 -13.74
C ILE A 160 9.21 4.08 -12.45
N TYR A 161 8.42 5.02 -11.96
CA TYR A 161 8.59 5.65 -10.66
C TYR A 161 7.87 4.91 -9.54
N LEU A 162 6.68 4.38 -9.87
CA LEU A 162 5.75 3.77 -8.93
C LEU A 162 5.75 2.26 -9.11
N ASN A 163 6.71 1.55 -8.50
CA ASN A 163 6.66 0.09 -8.43
C ASN A 163 5.58 -0.39 -7.46
N ILE A 164 5.36 0.39 -6.38
CA ILE A 164 4.39 0.10 -5.32
C ILE A 164 3.71 1.42 -4.97
N ALA A 165 2.38 1.43 -4.90
CA ALA A 165 1.61 2.56 -4.44
C ALA A 165 0.62 2.10 -3.37
N GLY A 166 0.56 2.81 -2.25
CA GLY A 166 -0.49 2.62 -1.24
C GLY A 166 -1.57 3.67 -1.47
N ILE A 167 -2.80 3.27 -1.78
CA ILE A 167 -3.90 4.21 -2.05
C ILE A 167 -4.96 4.01 -0.97
N ASP A 168 -5.17 5.05 -0.18
CA ASP A 168 -6.12 5.00 0.93
C ASP A 168 -7.53 5.29 0.40
N LEU A 169 -8.45 4.35 0.67
CA LEU A 169 -9.85 4.43 0.23
C LEU A 169 -10.78 4.52 1.44
N ILE A 170 -11.72 5.45 1.38
CA ILE A 170 -12.83 5.55 2.33
C ILE A 170 -14.16 5.24 1.65
N ARG A 171 -15.16 4.84 2.44
CA ARG A 171 -16.53 4.65 1.94
C ARG A 171 -17.30 5.95 2.16
N GLU A 172 -17.65 6.64 1.08
CA GLU A 172 -18.48 7.84 1.09
C GLU A 172 -19.74 7.58 0.26
N ASN A 173 -20.92 7.76 0.86
CA ASN A 173 -22.22 7.63 0.18
C ASN A 173 -22.32 6.38 -0.73
N ASP A 174 -21.96 5.21 -0.17
CA ASP A 174 -21.98 3.88 -0.85
C ASP A 174 -20.91 3.69 -1.96
N SER A 175 -19.97 4.61 -2.12
CA SER A 175 -18.83 4.47 -3.05
C SER A 175 -17.50 4.46 -2.30
N LEU A 176 -16.54 3.66 -2.80
CA LEU A 176 -15.15 3.77 -2.38
C LEU A 176 -14.48 4.95 -3.09
N THR A 177 -13.94 5.86 -2.30
CA THR A 177 -13.39 7.17 -2.71
C THR A 177 -11.95 7.29 -2.24
N VAL A 178 -11.06 7.77 -3.11
CA VAL A 178 -9.65 7.97 -2.78
C VAL A 178 -9.51 9.12 -1.77
N LEU A 179 -8.82 8.86 -0.66
CA LEU A 179 -8.50 9.84 0.37
C LEU A 179 -7.07 10.36 0.23
N GLU A 180 -6.10 9.47 0.02
CA GLU A 180 -4.67 9.81 0.02
C GLU A 180 -3.89 8.83 -0.87
N ASP A 181 -2.83 9.33 -1.49
CA ASP A 181 -1.87 8.53 -2.24
C ASP A 181 -0.58 8.43 -1.41
N ASN A 182 0.01 7.25 -1.30
CA ASN A 182 1.28 7.01 -0.60
C ASN A 182 2.28 6.43 -1.60
N LEU A 183 3.15 7.28 -2.14
CA LEU A 183 3.96 6.98 -3.32
C LEU A 183 5.47 6.92 -3.03
N LYS A 184 5.90 7.35 -1.84
CA LYS A 184 7.29 7.23 -1.35
C LYS A 184 7.62 5.78 -0.99
N VAL A 185 7.48 5.42 0.27
CA VAL A 185 7.83 4.11 0.85
C VAL A 185 6.59 3.52 1.56
N PRO A 186 5.53 3.15 0.82
CA PRO A 186 4.31 2.64 1.42
C PRO A 186 4.58 1.37 2.24
N SER A 187 3.82 1.19 3.32
CA SER A 187 3.92 0.05 4.24
C SER A 187 2.54 -0.47 4.61
N GLY A 188 2.49 -1.67 5.19
CA GLY A 188 1.27 -2.24 5.78
C GLY A 188 0.87 -3.60 5.21
N VAL A 189 1.50 -4.04 4.12
CA VAL A 189 1.13 -5.29 3.44
C VAL A 189 1.44 -6.53 4.27
N SER A 190 2.45 -6.50 5.16
CA SER A 190 2.71 -7.63 6.05
C SER A 190 1.52 -7.89 6.99
N TYR A 191 0.86 -6.83 7.47
CA TYR A 191 -0.34 -6.95 8.30
C TYR A 191 -1.51 -7.53 7.51
N VAL A 192 -1.72 -7.12 6.25
CA VAL A 192 -2.76 -7.70 5.38
C VAL A 192 -2.57 -9.22 5.23
N LEU A 193 -1.33 -9.65 4.98
CA LEU A 193 -0.99 -11.06 4.79
C LEU A 193 -1.16 -11.87 6.08
N GLU A 194 -0.71 -11.34 7.21
CA GLU A 194 -0.86 -12.02 8.50
C GLU A 194 -2.31 -12.04 9.00
N ASN A 195 -3.06 -10.94 8.80
CA ASN A 195 -4.50 -10.89 9.08
C ASN A 195 -5.23 -12.00 8.31
N ARG A 196 -4.94 -12.15 7.01
CA ARG A 196 -5.55 -13.21 6.20
C ARG A 196 -5.16 -14.60 6.68
N ARG A 197 -3.88 -14.82 7.02
CA ARG A 197 -3.38 -16.10 7.49
C ARG A 197 -4.02 -16.52 8.82
N ILE A 198 -4.13 -15.58 9.77
CA ILE A 198 -4.78 -15.83 11.06
C ILE A 198 -6.29 -16.04 10.86
N SER A 199 -6.95 -15.25 10.01
CA SER A 199 -8.37 -15.44 9.68
C SER A 199 -8.65 -16.83 9.11
N LYS A 200 -7.81 -17.33 8.18
CA LYS A 200 -7.94 -18.69 7.64
C LYS A 200 -7.79 -19.78 8.71
N GLN A 201 -6.92 -19.55 9.69
CA GLN A 201 -6.69 -20.49 10.79
C GLN A 201 -7.86 -20.50 11.78
N LEU A 202 -8.45 -19.34 12.08
CA LEU A 202 -9.57 -19.21 13.03
C LEU A 202 -10.91 -19.60 12.43
N PHE A 203 -11.12 -19.33 11.14
CA PHE A 203 -12.42 -19.48 10.48
C PHE A 203 -12.37 -20.34 9.20
N PRO A 204 -11.79 -21.56 9.23
CA PRO A 204 -11.62 -22.37 8.02
C PRO A 204 -12.94 -22.68 7.31
N GLY A 205 -14.05 -22.78 8.06
CA GLY A 205 -15.39 -22.99 7.52
C GLY A 205 -15.82 -21.90 6.52
N ILE A 206 -15.68 -20.61 6.87
CA ILE A 206 -16.01 -19.50 5.98
C ILE A 206 -15.23 -19.59 4.66
N PHE A 207 -13.92 -19.84 4.74
CA PHE A 207 -13.06 -19.92 3.56
C PHE A 207 -13.35 -21.14 2.67
N SER A 208 -14.05 -22.15 3.19
CA SER A 208 -14.53 -23.30 2.40
C SER A 208 -15.88 -23.05 1.73
N GLU A 209 -16.71 -22.19 2.30
CA GLU A 209 -18.08 -21.93 1.82
C GLU A 209 -18.22 -20.69 0.92
N VAL A 210 -17.27 -19.75 1.02
CA VAL A 210 -17.25 -18.47 0.32
C VAL A 210 -15.97 -18.36 -0.51
N PRO A 211 -16.07 -17.99 -1.81
CA PRO A 211 -14.90 -17.86 -2.68
C PRO A 211 -14.12 -16.56 -2.41
N ILE A 212 -13.41 -16.51 -1.28
CA ILE A 212 -12.58 -15.36 -0.89
C ILE A 212 -11.28 -15.38 -1.71
N LEU A 213 -10.96 -14.25 -2.36
CA LEU A 213 -9.73 -14.10 -3.15
C LEU A 213 -8.47 -14.25 -2.27
N GLY A 214 -7.48 -14.99 -2.76
CA GLY A 214 -6.20 -15.20 -2.08
C GLY A 214 -5.31 -13.95 -2.09
N THR A 215 -4.43 -13.84 -1.10
CA THR A 215 -3.43 -12.76 -0.99
C THR A 215 -2.01 -13.30 -0.79
N ASP A 216 -1.85 -14.60 -0.61
CA ASP A 216 -0.63 -15.21 -0.04
C ASP A 216 0.59 -15.14 -0.98
N ASP A 217 0.35 -14.93 -2.27
CA ASP A 217 1.35 -14.85 -3.34
C ASP A 217 1.87 -13.42 -3.60
N TYR A 218 1.35 -12.40 -2.91
CA TYR A 218 1.80 -11.01 -3.05
C TYR A 218 3.33 -10.85 -3.00
N PRO A 219 4.10 -11.42 -2.05
CA PRO A 219 5.54 -11.23 -2.03
C PRO A 219 6.24 -11.80 -3.28
N LEU A 220 5.74 -12.91 -3.83
CA LEU A 220 6.29 -13.49 -5.05
C LEU A 220 5.96 -12.62 -6.27
N GLN A 221 4.73 -12.10 -6.35
CA GLN A 221 4.36 -11.14 -7.39
C GLN A 221 5.19 -9.86 -7.30
N LEU A 222 5.37 -9.30 -6.10
CA LEU A 222 6.21 -8.14 -5.86
C LEU A 222 7.65 -8.37 -6.35
N LYS A 223 8.27 -9.49 -5.96
CA LYS A 223 9.61 -9.84 -6.45
C LYS A 223 9.65 -9.90 -7.97
N LYS A 224 8.66 -10.52 -8.60
CA LYS A 224 8.56 -10.59 -10.06
C LYS A 224 8.50 -9.19 -10.67
N THR A 225 7.57 -8.34 -10.21
CA THR A 225 7.41 -6.95 -10.67
C THR A 225 8.69 -6.13 -10.50
N LEU A 226 9.40 -6.27 -9.39
CA LEU A 226 10.65 -5.56 -9.15
C LEU A 226 11.78 -6.00 -10.09
N LEU A 227 11.77 -7.27 -10.53
CA LEU A 227 12.75 -7.82 -11.46
C LEU A 227 12.41 -7.60 -12.93
N GLU A 228 11.17 -7.26 -13.28
CA GLU A 228 10.73 -7.02 -14.66
C GLU A 228 11.46 -5.83 -15.32
N GLY A 229 11.93 -4.86 -14.53
CA GLY A 229 12.72 -3.73 -15.04
C GLY A 229 14.16 -4.08 -15.38
N VAL A 230 14.65 -5.26 -15.00
CA VAL A 230 16.05 -5.66 -15.21
C VAL A 230 16.28 -6.02 -16.67
N SER A 231 17.42 -5.59 -17.21
CA SER A 231 17.81 -5.88 -18.59
C SER A 231 17.92 -7.38 -18.86
N SER A 232 17.43 -7.82 -20.02
CA SER A 232 17.30 -9.23 -20.41
C SER A 232 18.64 -9.97 -20.57
N ASN A 233 19.77 -9.26 -20.58
CA ASN A 233 21.12 -9.84 -20.60
C ASN A 233 21.62 -10.29 -19.21
N ILE A 234 20.89 -9.99 -18.13
CA ILE A 234 21.22 -10.43 -16.77
C ILE A 234 20.39 -11.68 -16.45
N SER A 235 21.06 -12.83 -16.34
CA SER A 235 20.40 -14.13 -16.17
C SER A 235 19.96 -14.45 -14.74
N ASP A 236 20.65 -13.91 -13.73
CA ASP A 236 20.35 -14.11 -12.30
C ASP A 236 20.44 -12.76 -11.57
N PRO A 237 19.44 -11.88 -11.72
CA PRO A 237 19.47 -10.55 -11.15
C PRO A 237 19.36 -10.60 -9.62
N LEU A 238 20.23 -9.84 -8.94
CA LEU A 238 20.20 -9.73 -7.50
C LEU A 238 19.28 -8.58 -7.05
N LEU A 239 18.14 -8.96 -6.48
CA LEU A 239 17.29 -8.08 -5.67
C LEU A 239 17.79 -8.08 -4.22
N VAL A 240 17.89 -6.90 -3.61
CA VAL A 240 18.09 -6.72 -2.16
C VAL A 240 17.03 -5.78 -1.59
N LEU A 241 16.72 -5.91 -0.30
CA LEU A 241 15.85 -4.99 0.43
C LEU A 241 16.71 -4.13 1.37
N LEU A 242 16.83 -2.83 1.08
CA LEU A 242 17.59 -1.89 1.88
C LEU A 242 16.72 -1.35 3.02
N THR A 243 17.14 -1.61 4.25
CA THR A 243 16.44 -1.19 5.47
C THR A 243 17.24 -0.16 6.26
N PRO A 244 16.59 0.84 6.88
CA PRO A 244 17.24 1.74 7.85
C PRO A 244 17.61 1.02 9.15
N GLY A 245 17.12 -0.21 9.37
CA GLY A 245 17.48 -1.05 10.50
C GLY A 245 16.37 -1.23 11.55
N PRO A 246 16.69 -1.89 12.68
CA PRO A 246 15.70 -2.34 13.67
C PRO A 246 14.98 -1.22 14.41
N PHE A 247 15.54 0.00 14.41
CA PHE A 247 14.94 1.16 15.05
C PHE A 247 13.87 1.86 14.20
N ASN A 248 13.46 1.28 13.08
CA ASN A 248 12.35 1.75 12.26
C ASN A 248 11.06 0.99 12.60
N SER A 249 9.91 1.68 12.67
CA SER A 249 8.62 1.07 13.03
C SER A 249 8.16 -0.03 12.08
N ALA A 250 8.52 0.04 10.81
CA ALA A 250 8.16 -0.94 9.79
C ALA A 250 9.20 -2.07 9.65
N TYR A 251 10.21 -2.15 10.53
CA TYR A 251 11.28 -3.14 10.40
C TYR A 251 10.78 -4.59 10.35
N PHE A 252 9.72 -4.92 11.11
CA PHE A 252 9.04 -6.21 11.00
C PHE A 252 8.63 -6.54 9.56
N GLU A 253 8.00 -5.58 8.86
CA GLU A 253 7.61 -5.75 7.47
C GLU A 253 8.82 -5.93 6.55
N HIS A 254 9.93 -5.23 6.81
CA HIS A 254 11.14 -5.35 6.00
C HIS A 254 11.72 -6.77 6.08
N VAL A 255 11.83 -7.31 7.31
CA VAL A 255 12.25 -8.68 7.56
C VAL A 255 11.28 -9.68 6.91
N TYR A 256 9.98 -9.46 7.08
CA TYR A 256 8.93 -10.30 6.53
C TYR A 256 9.01 -10.39 5.00
N LEU A 257 9.04 -9.25 4.31
CA LEU A 257 9.07 -9.19 2.86
C LEU A 257 10.40 -9.74 2.32
N SER A 258 11.53 -9.41 2.93
CA SER A 258 12.83 -9.98 2.54
C SER A 258 12.81 -11.51 2.61
N HIS A 259 12.30 -12.09 3.70
CA HIS A 259 12.20 -13.54 3.86
C HIS A 259 11.24 -14.16 2.83
N ARG A 260 10.06 -13.57 2.64
CA ARG A 260 9.02 -14.10 1.74
C ARG A 260 9.36 -13.94 0.25
N MET A 261 10.11 -12.92 -0.12
CA MET A 261 10.68 -12.76 -1.46
C MET A 261 11.92 -13.64 -1.66
N GLY A 262 12.56 -14.08 -0.57
CA GLY A 262 13.85 -14.76 -0.63
C GLY A 262 14.93 -13.86 -1.22
N CYS A 263 15.04 -12.63 -0.71
CA CYS A 263 16.09 -11.68 -1.06
C CYS A 263 16.85 -11.21 0.19
N PRO A 264 18.14 -10.84 0.10
CA PRO A 264 18.88 -10.32 1.25
C PRO A 264 18.24 -9.05 1.84
N LEU A 265 18.11 -9.01 3.16
CA LEU A 265 17.86 -7.78 3.93
C LEU A 265 19.22 -7.14 4.23
N VAL A 266 19.42 -5.90 3.81
CA VAL A 266 20.73 -5.22 3.87
C VAL A 266 20.60 -3.83 4.48
N GLN A 267 21.63 -3.41 5.20
CA GLN A 267 21.83 -2.02 5.60
C GLN A 267 22.86 -1.37 4.67
N ASN A 268 23.03 -0.06 4.78
CA ASN A 268 24.02 0.67 3.98
C ASN A 268 25.44 0.10 4.11
N SER A 269 25.82 -0.33 5.31
CA SER A 269 27.12 -0.91 5.60
C SER A 269 27.37 -2.24 4.90
N ASP A 270 26.37 -2.89 4.30
CA ASP A 270 26.53 -4.11 3.52
C ASP A 270 26.79 -3.83 2.04
N LEU A 271 26.49 -2.61 1.59
CA LEU A 271 26.59 -2.18 0.21
C LEU A 271 27.82 -1.29 -0.01
N ILE A 272 28.35 -1.32 -1.22
CA ILE A 272 29.40 -0.41 -1.69
C ILE A 272 29.15 -0.06 -3.15
N VAL A 273 29.46 1.18 -3.53
CA VAL A 273 29.48 1.59 -4.94
C VAL A 273 30.93 1.65 -5.39
N ASP A 274 31.24 0.95 -6.47
CA ASP A 274 32.53 1.02 -7.16
C ASP A 274 32.28 1.16 -8.66
N ASN A 275 32.97 2.10 -9.31
CA ASN A 275 32.81 2.41 -10.74
C ASN A 275 31.33 2.51 -11.18
N GLU A 276 30.52 3.23 -10.39
CA GLU A 276 29.08 3.45 -10.64
C GLU A 276 28.24 2.15 -10.64
N ILE A 277 28.74 1.06 -10.07
CA ILE A 277 28.03 -0.21 -9.90
C ILE A 277 27.85 -0.48 -8.41
N VAL A 278 26.65 -0.91 -8.02
CA VAL A 278 26.36 -1.28 -6.63
C VAL A 278 26.70 -2.74 -6.39
N TYR A 279 27.42 -3.00 -5.31
CA TYR A 279 27.81 -4.34 -4.88
C TYR A 279 27.35 -4.63 -3.45
N LEU A 280 26.88 -5.85 -3.25
CA LEU A 280 26.71 -6.47 -1.94
C LEU A 280 28.04 -7.09 -1.51
N LYS A 281 28.50 -6.75 -0.31
CA LYS A 281 29.67 -7.37 0.31
C LYS A 281 29.29 -8.76 0.84
N THR A 282 29.96 -9.79 0.34
CA THR A 282 29.80 -11.16 0.83
C THR A 282 31.15 -11.74 1.26
N LEU A 283 31.12 -12.83 2.02
CA LEU A 283 32.36 -13.56 2.39
C LEU A 283 33.12 -14.10 1.17
N LYS A 284 32.44 -14.30 0.03
CA LYS A 284 33.03 -14.79 -1.23
C LYS A 284 33.46 -13.66 -2.17
N GLY A 285 33.34 -12.41 -1.73
CA GLY A 285 33.62 -11.22 -2.54
C GLY A 285 32.37 -10.41 -2.86
N LEU A 286 32.50 -9.48 -3.79
CA LEU A 286 31.44 -8.56 -4.19
C LEU A 286 30.45 -9.24 -5.14
N LYS A 287 29.15 -9.16 -4.84
CA LYS A 287 28.08 -9.57 -5.77
C LYS A 287 27.35 -8.33 -6.27
N ARG A 288 27.28 -8.14 -7.59
CA ARG A 288 26.54 -7.01 -8.19
C ARG A 288 25.08 -7.05 -7.75
N VAL A 289 24.54 -5.89 -7.41
CA VAL A 289 23.13 -5.65 -7.07
C VAL A 289 22.46 -4.99 -8.27
N ASP A 290 21.36 -5.55 -8.73
CA ASP A 290 20.63 -5.05 -9.91
C ASP A 290 19.36 -4.27 -9.49
N VAL A 291 18.73 -4.68 -8.39
CA VAL A 291 17.52 -4.03 -7.86
C VAL A 291 17.64 -3.84 -6.35
N ILE A 292 17.31 -2.63 -5.89
CA ILE A 292 17.19 -2.30 -4.47
C ILE A 292 15.73 -1.91 -4.21
N TYR A 293 15.03 -2.77 -3.47
CA TYR A 293 13.78 -2.36 -2.82
C TYR A 293 14.14 -1.54 -1.59
N ARG A 294 14.07 -0.22 -1.70
CA ARG A 294 14.47 0.70 -0.62
C ARG A 294 13.32 0.89 0.36
N ARG A 295 13.65 0.88 1.65
CA ARG A 295 12.74 1.25 2.75
C ARG A 295 13.22 2.48 3.51
N THR A 296 13.94 3.35 2.80
CA THR A 296 14.57 4.57 3.31
C THR A 296 14.14 5.73 2.42
N ASP A 297 13.79 6.87 3.03
CA ASP A 297 13.38 8.08 2.33
C ASP A 297 14.49 8.67 1.47
N ASP A 298 14.08 9.46 0.47
CA ASP A 298 14.96 9.97 -0.59
C ASP A 298 16.15 10.76 -0.03
N GLU A 299 15.90 11.67 0.91
CA GLU A 299 16.94 12.52 1.52
C GLU A 299 18.03 11.75 2.28
N PHE A 300 17.76 10.51 2.68
CA PHE A 300 18.68 9.68 3.45
C PHE A 300 19.37 8.60 2.60
N ILE A 301 19.01 8.41 1.33
CA ILE A 301 19.44 7.26 0.52
C ILE A 301 20.92 7.34 0.07
N ASP A 302 21.47 8.54 -0.09
CA ASP A 302 22.85 8.80 -0.51
C ASP A 302 23.39 10.10 0.11
N PRO A 303 24.33 10.02 1.08
CA PRO A 303 24.87 11.20 1.74
C PRO A 303 25.74 12.08 0.84
N THR A 304 26.18 11.58 -0.31
CA THR A 304 27.00 12.37 -1.26
C THR A 304 26.14 13.24 -2.19
N PHE A 305 24.83 12.99 -2.24
CA PHE A 305 23.89 13.68 -3.12
C PHE A 305 22.82 14.47 -2.35
N PHE A 306 22.31 13.92 -1.26
CA PHE A 306 21.28 14.55 -0.43
C PHE A 306 21.84 15.01 0.92
N ASN A 307 21.45 14.35 2.02
CA ASN A 307 21.86 14.75 3.37
C ASN A 307 23.24 14.17 3.72
N PRO A 308 24.31 14.99 3.84
CA PRO A 308 25.66 14.50 4.16
C PRO A 308 25.79 13.92 5.57
N GLN A 309 24.81 14.17 6.46
CA GLN A 309 24.75 13.60 7.79
C GLN A 309 24.00 12.26 7.83
N SER A 310 23.45 11.78 6.70
CA SER A 310 22.77 10.48 6.66
C SER A 310 23.72 9.34 7.01
N LEU A 311 23.34 8.55 8.01
CA LEU A 311 23.99 7.29 8.37
C LEU A 311 23.27 6.07 7.78
N LEU A 312 22.19 6.29 7.02
CA LEU A 312 21.32 5.23 6.48
C LEU A 312 21.56 4.95 5.00
N GLY A 313 22.21 5.88 4.29
CA GLY A 313 22.40 5.85 2.85
C GLY A 313 23.69 5.17 2.41
N VAL A 314 23.76 4.85 1.13
CA VAL A 314 24.93 4.26 0.47
C VAL A 314 25.62 5.36 -0.37
N PRO A 315 26.84 5.78 -0.02
CA PRO A 315 27.58 6.79 -0.78
C PRO A 315 27.71 6.42 -2.27
N GLY A 316 27.35 7.34 -3.16
CA GLY A 316 27.48 7.17 -4.62
C GLY A 316 26.34 6.38 -5.27
N LEU A 317 25.31 5.98 -4.52
CA LEU A 317 24.17 5.23 -5.03
C LEU A 317 23.40 5.98 -6.11
N ILE A 318 23.25 7.30 -5.98
CA ILE A 318 22.58 8.12 -7.01
C ILE A 318 23.39 8.13 -8.30
N SER A 319 24.72 8.13 -8.21
CA SER A 319 25.58 8.02 -9.40
C SER A 319 25.29 6.73 -10.15
N ALA A 320 25.33 5.58 -9.46
CA ALA A 320 25.02 4.28 -10.04
C ALA A 320 23.61 4.21 -10.64
N TYR A 321 22.61 4.73 -9.92
CA TYR A 321 21.23 4.80 -10.37
C TYR A 321 21.08 5.67 -11.63
N SER A 322 21.74 6.84 -11.67
CA SER A 322 21.67 7.75 -12.83
C SER A 322 22.28 7.18 -14.11
N LYS A 323 23.18 6.21 -13.99
CA LYS A 323 23.75 5.45 -15.12
C LYS A 323 22.89 4.25 -15.55
N GLY A 324 21.81 3.97 -14.83
CA GLY A 324 20.97 2.80 -15.06
C GLY A 324 21.63 1.47 -14.65
N ASN A 325 22.65 1.52 -13.78
CA ASN A 325 23.37 0.32 -13.33
C ASN A 325 22.63 -0.44 -12.22
N VAL A 326 21.66 0.21 -11.56
CA VAL A 326 20.80 -0.34 -10.51
C VAL A 326 19.40 0.27 -10.62
N ILE A 327 18.37 -0.50 -10.27
CA ILE A 327 16.98 -0.04 -10.13
C ILE A 327 16.72 0.26 -8.65
N LEU A 328 16.17 1.44 -8.36
CA LEU A 328 15.62 1.75 -7.04
C LEU A 328 14.10 1.64 -7.11
N ALA A 329 13.53 0.83 -6.21
CA ALA A 329 12.09 0.67 -6.09
C ALA A 329 11.63 1.10 -4.69
N ASN A 330 10.69 2.04 -4.56
CA ASN A 330 10.24 2.95 -5.62
C ASN A 330 11.38 3.86 -6.11
N ALA A 331 11.20 4.50 -7.27
CA ALA A 331 12.13 5.53 -7.72
C ALA A 331 12.14 6.73 -6.76
N LEU A 332 13.09 7.64 -6.98
CA LEU A 332 13.25 8.85 -6.18
C LEU A 332 12.41 9.99 -6.75
N GLY A 333 11.98 10.91 -5.90
CA GLY A 333 11.22 12.10 -6.26
C GLY A 333 9.71 11.91 -6.24
N ASN A 334 9.21 10.77 -5.75
CA ASN A 334 7.77 10.49 -5.75
C ASN A 334 6.97 11.44 -4.84
N GLY A 335 7.65 12.12 -3.90
CA GLY A 335 7.02 12.98 -2.91
C GLY A 335 6.22 14.16 -3.45
N VAL A 336 6.50 14.60 -4.68
CA VAL A 336 5.71 15.66 -5.33
C VAL A 336 4.33 15.17 -5.77
N ALA A 337 4.19 13.87 -6.05
CA ALA A 337 2.95 13.29 -6.56
C ALA A 337 1.99 12.85 -5.43
N ASP A 338 2.50 12.62 -4.22
CA ASP A 338 1.68 12.40 -3.02
C ASP A 338 1.54 13.64 -2.11
N ASP A 339 1.96 14.81 -2.60
CA ASP A 339 1.77 16.06 -1.88
C ASP A 339 0.26 16.42 -1.81
N LYS A 340 -0.20 16.80 -0.63
CA LYS A 340 -1.61 17.17 -0.37
C LYS A 340 -2.09 18.34 -1.21
N ALA A 341 -1.21 19.25 -1.62
CA ALA A 341 -1.54 20.36 -2.51
C ALA A 341 -1.66 19.92 -3.97
N VAL A 342 -1.02 18.81 -4.35
CA VAL A 342 -1.07 18.22 -5.70
C VAL A 342 -2.23 17.25 -5.87
N TYR A 343 -2.65 16.58 -4.79
CA TYR A 343 -3.77 15.63 -4.75
C TYR A 343 -5.06 16.08 -5.48
N PRO A 344 -5.53 17.34 -5.34
CA PRO A 344 -6.74 17.80 -6.04
C PRO A 344 -6.66 17.73 -7.57
N TYR A 345 -5.44 17.70 -8.13
CA TYR A 345 -5.20 17.74 -9.56
C TYR A 345 -5.01 16.35 -10.20
N VAL A 346 -5.02 15.25 -9.44
CA VAL A 346 -4.91 13.90 -10.00
C VAL A 346 -6.00 13.56 -11.03
N PRO A 347 -7.27 14.01 -10.88
CA PRO A 347 -8.29 13.88 -11.92
C PRO A 347 -7.87 14.52 -13.25
N ASP A 348 -7.23 15.69 -13.18
CA ASP A 348 -6.74 16.40 -14.36
C ASP A 348 -5.51 15.72 -14.96
N MET A 349 -4.66 15.09 -14.14
CA MET A 349 -3.58 14.22 -14.63
C MET A 349 -4.13 13.03 -15.43
N ILE A 350 -5.19 12.38 -14.95
CA ILE A 350 -5.83 11.26 -15.67
C ILE A 350 -6.35 11.73 -17.03
N ARG A 351 -7.08 12.85 -17.07
CA ARG A 351 -7.58 13.44 -18.33
C ARG A 351 -6.44 13.84 -19.26
N TYR A 352 -5.40 14.45 -18.72
CA TYR A 352 -4.29 14.99 -19.50
C TYR A 352 -3.39 13.89 -20.09
N TYR A 353 -3.00 12.90 -19.29
CA TYR A 353 -2.05 11.86 -19.72
C TYR A 353 -2.72 10.67 -20.39
N LEU A 354 -3.92 10.30 -19.95
CA LEU A 354 -4.60 9.09 -20.42
C LEU A 354 -5.77 9.40 -21.37
N ASN A 355 -6.23 10.66 -21.44
CA ASN A 355 -7.41 11.05 -22.20
C ASN A 355 -8.65 10.23 -21.80
N GLU A 356 -8.80 10.01 -20.49
CA GLU A 356 -9.88 9.26 -19.86
C GLU A 356 -10.52 10.08 -18.73
N GLU A 357 -11.75 9.75 -18.35
CA GLU A 357 -12.35 10.26 -17.12
C GLU A 357 -11.96 9.39 -15.91
N PRO A 358 -11.74 9.97 -14.72
CA PRO A 358 -11.43 9.22 -13.51
C PRO A 358 -12.50 8.18 -13.17
N ILE A 359 -12.08 6.92 -13.00
CA ILE A 359 -12.98 5.81 -12.63
C ILE A 359 -13.36 5.88 -11.15
N LEU A 360 -12.37 6.19 -10.29
CA LEU A 360 -12.56 6.34 -8.86
C LEU A 360 -12.78 7.81 -8.50
N PRO A 361 -13.81 8.10 -7.68
CA PRO A 361 -13.94 9.42 -7.10
C PRO A 361 -12.81 9.67 -6.09
N GLN A 362 -12.56 10.94 -5.79
CA GLN A 362 -11.66 11.35 -4.73
C GLN A 362 -12.35 12.41 -3.87
N VAL A 363 -11.94 12.53 -2.61
CA VAL A 363 -12.51 13.49 -1.66
C VAL A 363 -12.25 14.91 -2.16
N GLU A 364 -13.26 15.78 -2.03
CA GLU A 364 -13.12 17.19 -2.37
C GLU A 364 -12.18 17.87 -1.36
N THR A 365 -11.03 18.31 -1.84
CA THR A 365 -9.99 18.96 -1.05
C THR A 365 -9.62 20.29 -1.71
N TYR A 366 -9.59 21.36 -0.93
CA TYR A 366 -9.29 22.71 -1.41
C TYR A 366 -7.79 23.00 -1.18
N ALA A 367 -7.07 23.29 -2.27
CA ALA A 367 -5.63 23.59 -2.29
C ALA A 367 -5.31 25.06 -1.92
#